data_AF-G4N7T2-F1
#
_entry.id   AF-G4N7T2-F1
#
_cell.length_a   1.000
_cell.length_b   1.000
_cell.length_c   1.000
_cell.angle_alpha   90.00
_cell.angle_beta   90.00
_cell.angle_gamma   90.00
#
_symmetry.space_group_name_H-M   'P 1'
#
loop_
_entity.id
_entity.type
_entity.pdbx_description
1 polymer ?
#
loop_
_entity_poly.entity_id
_entity_poly.type
_entity_poly.pdbx_seq_one_letter_code
_entity_poly.pdbx_strand_id
1 'polypeptide(L)'
;MDDYMFHQHVQECEIVTEATSYLEILNYSDPSYNINEETRDAATLDEFESFINRQGVFEPPKLKAGVKLLSAIRLVLQKDAQDPDTFTPRHISLSADYYEKMVRVMRLPFRAIEGSSVVGPFFWSAMDQDDEDPHLQVIFRKSDVRKKGKTRGWELMLSHSFATGITNGYAKGTPSSDLVKCVTHLRACAAQVRHPMLLPVIIISHDLSASTDQKQRDARDWIRRLEEAISMREEVMADETYARSRLGLDLDQLNRDLVECHSQVLWKRPQAYLQIIKTMEDAMHRFHTHKLLLSPPSPPSYEQDGSDHGSQSDRHSIKGHSSQQQQLHDGDLDRQHRSMLSRLDFYRAKLNGVEHYAHTTLARLKIQRAALYNVIAQKESKLNLEMAGQQRRLAHASKRDSNSMKTLSLLGAIFLPATLLSSVFGMSFFDFMPQQGEPVVADTLWIFFATSLPLTGLILLVWLVWERKREKAHREEDDDLEKGIDRMEAQIMDTMRRRTLSKARTFEWSGNGKPPGPPLGNDVGSRVLVAKDTLDLAKDRIKDKIKEARDKEKEG
;
A
#
# COMPACT_ATOMS: atom_id res chain seq x y z
N MET A 1 -24.45 29.13 -10.05
CA MET A 1 -24.13 28.01 -9.15
C MET A 1 -22.62 27.87 -9.00
N ASP A 2 -21.89 27.58 -10.09
CA ASP A 2 -20.43 27.40 -10.07
C ASP A 2 -19.67 28.59 -9.44
N ASP A 3 -20.08 29.82 -9.74
CA ASP A 3 -19.48 31.03 -9.16
C ASP A 3 -19.65 31.13 -7.64
N TYR A 4 -20.86 30.85 -7.14
CA TYR A 4 -21.16 30.81 -5.71
C TYR A 4 -20.36 29.72 -5.00
N MET A 5 -20.33 28.52 -5.57
CA MET A 5 -19.58 27.38 -5.03
C MET A 5 -18.09 27.71 -4.97
N PHE A 6 -17.54 28.29 -6.04
CA PHE A 6 -16.16 28.72 -6.11
C PHE A 6 -15.82 29.71 -4.98
N HIS A 7 -16.59 30.79 -4.87
CA HIS A 7 -16.38 31.80 -3.83
C HIS A 7 -16.44 31.18 -2.42
N GLN A 8 -17.45 30.36 -2.15
CA GLN A 8 -17.57 29.69 -0.85
C GLN A 8 -16.34 28.80 -0.54
N HIS A 9 -15.89 27.99 -1.50
CA HIS A 9 -14.73 27.13 -1.29
C HIS A 9 -13.45 27.93 -1.02
N VAL A 10 -13.25 29.04 -1.73
CA VAL A 10 -12.07 29.89 -1.54
C VAL A 10 -12.07 30.52 -0.15
N GLN A 11 -13.23 30.99 0.34
CA GLN A 11 -13.35 31.57 1.69
C GLN A 11 -13.13 30.55 2.82
N GLU A 12 -13.41 29.26 2.56
CA GLU A 12 -13.13 28.16 3.50
C GLU A 12 -11.67 27.71 3.52
N CYS A 13 -10.82 28.22 2.62
CA CYS A 13 -9.42 27.80 2.52
C CYS A 13 -8.49 28.55 3.47
N GLU A 14 -7.57 27.81 4.08
CA GLU A 14 -6.40 28.36 4.76
C GLU A 14 -5.32 28.75 3.73
N ILE A 15 -4.57 29.80 4.05
CA ILE A 15 -3.56 30.37 3.16
C ILE A 15 -2.19 29.85 3.56
N VAL A 16 -1.52 29.18 2.63
CA VAL A 16 -0.09 28.87 2.70
C VAL A 16 0.65 29.80 1.74
N THR A 17 1.89 30.18 2.04
CA THR A 17 2.64 31.06 1.15
C THR A 17 3.69 30.26 0.40
N GLU A 18 3.68 30.34 -0.93
CA GLU A 18 4.64 29.63 -1.79
C GLU A 18 5.29 30.61 -2.77
N ALA A 19 6.56 30.37 -3.08
CA ALA A 19 7.30 31.19 -4.03
C ALA A 19 6.66 31.12 -5.42
N THR A 20 6.30 32.28 -5.96
CA THR A 20 5.58 32.43 -7.22
C THR A 20 6.46 33.10 -8.27
N SER A 21 6.37 32.62 -9.50
CA SER A 21 7.08 33.14 -10.68
C SER A 21 6.13 33.19 -11.87
N TYR A 22 6.47 33.95 -12.91
CA TYR A 22 5.60 34.16 -14.06
C TYR A 22 6.33 33.79 -15.34
N LEU A 23 5.69 32.97 -16.18
CA LEU A 23 6.22 32.56 -17.48
C LEU A 23 5.37 33.14 -18.61
N GLU A 24 6.01 33.81 -19.57
CA GLU A 24 5.40 34.21 -20.83
C GLU A 24 6.15 33.62 -22.01
N ILE A 25 5.43 32.85 -22.82
CA ILE A 25 5.89 32.42 -24.14
C ILE A 25 4.91 32.99 -25.16
N LEU A 26 5.37 33.95 -25.96
CA LEU A 26 4.57 34.66 -26.95
C LEU A 26 5.23 34.46 -28.32
N ASN A 27 4.50 33.88 -29.28
CA ASN A 27 4.98 33.75 -30.64
C ASN A 27 4.23 34.69 -31.57
N TYR A 28 4.97 35.50 -32.32
CA TYR A 28 4.43 36.45 -33.29
C TYR A 28 4.73 36.00 -34.72
N SER A 29 4.05 36.61 -35.68
CA SER A 29 4.31 36.40 -37.11
C SER A 29 5.71 36.84 -37.52
N ASP A 30 6.28 37.80 -36.79
CA ASP A 30 7.69 38.19 -36.88
C ASP A 30 8.44 37.61 -35.66
N PRO A 31 9.33 36.63 -35.85
CA PRO A 31 10.05 35.98 -34.76
C PRO A 31 10.90 36.92 -33.90
N SER A 32 11.24 38.12 -34.38
CA SER A 32 12.00 39.10 -33.60
C SER A 32 11.23 39.64 -32.38
N TYR A 33 9.90 39.49 -32.37
CA TYR A 33 9.05 39.85 -31.23
C TYR A 33 8.75 38.66 -30.31
N ASN A 34 9.29 37.47 -30.59
CA ASN A 34 9.03 36.30 -29.75
C ASN A 34 9.59 36.50 -28.34
N ILE A 35 8.78 36.16 -27.33
CA ILE A 35 9.14 36.23 -25.92
C ILE A 35 9.15 34.81 -25.36
N ASN A 36 10.17 34.47 -24.57
CA ASN A 36 10.29 33.20 -23.83
C ASN A 36 11.01 33.47 -22.51
N GLU A 37 10.33 34.22 -21.65
CA GLU A 37 10.91 34.78 -20.43
C GLU A 37 10.15 34.29 -19.21
N GLU A 38 10.92 34.06 -18.14
CA GLU A 38 10.40 33.65 -16.85
C GLU A 38 10.90 34.66 -15.83
N THR A 39 10.00 35.49 -15.32
CA THR A 39 10.30 36.49 -14.29
C THR A 39 10.31 35.78 -12.94
N ARG A 40 11.49 35.75 -12.31
CA ARG A 40 11.73 35.18 -10.98
C ARG A 40 11.73 36.31 -9.95
N ASP A 41 11.33 35.99 -8.72
CA ASP A 41 11.41 36.88 -7.55
C ASP A 41 10.54 38.13 -7.64
N ALA A 42 9.25 37.94 -7.96
CA ALA A 42 8.22 38.96 -7.77
C ALA A 42 7.93 39.13 -6.28
N ALA A 43 8.83 39.83 -5.58
CA ALA A 43 8.73 40.09 -4.15
C ALA A 43 7.62 41.10 -3.78
N THR A 44 7.00 41.75 -4.78
CA THR A 44 5.99 42.79 -4.59
C THR A 44 4.62 42.36 -5.09
N LEU A 45 3.61 42.59 -4.25
CA LEU A 45 2.20 42.30 -4.49
C LEU A 45 1.65 42.95 -5.79
N ASP A 46 2.24 44.07 -6.21
CA ASP A 46 1.86 44.81 -7.42
C ASP A 46 2.22 44.08 -8.73
N GLU A 47 3.21 43.19 -8.73
CA GLU A 47 3.63 42.45 -9.93
C GLU A 47 2.65 41.35 -10.30
N PHE A 48 1.97 40.74 -9.32
CA PHE A 48 0.95 39.74 -9.57
C PHE A 48 -0.24 40.33 -10.35
N GLU A 49 -0.76 41.46 -9.87
CA GLU A 49 -1.86 42.15 -10.55
C GLU A 49 -1.43 42.66 -11.92
N SER A 50 -0.19 43.16 -12.05
CA SER A 50 0.39 43.57 -13.32
C SER A 50 0.46 42.40 -14.30
N PHE A 51 0.85 41.20 -13.84
CA PHE A 51 0.92 40.01 -14.68
C PHE A 51 -0.47 39.57 -15.16
N ILE A 52 -1.43 39.36 -14.25
CA ILE A 52 -2.77 38.87 -14.66
C ILE A 52 -3.46 39.87 -15.60
N ASN A 53 -3.31 41.17 -15.36
CA ASN A 53 -3.93 42.24 -16.15
C ASN A 53 -3.13 42.69 -17.38
N ARG A 54 -1.93 42.14 -17.61
CA ARG A 54 -1.02 42.53 -18.72
C ARG A 54 -0.65 44.01 -18.71
N GLN A 55 -0.22 44.50 -17.55
CA GLN A 55 0.18 45.89 -17.34
C GLN A 55 1.66 46.00 -16.99
N GLY A 56 2.21 47.20 -17.15
CA GLY A 56 3.60 47.49 -16.79
C GLY A 56 4.59 46.65 -17.61
N VAL A 57 5.41 45.84 -16.93
CA VAL A 57 6.43 44.99 -17.55
C VAL A 57 5.82 43.88 -18.42
N PHE A 58 4.55 43.53 -18.19
CA PHE A 58 3.81 42.49 -18.93
C PHE A 58 2.88 43.05 -20.01
N GLU A 59 3.01 44.35 -20.33
CA GLU A 59 2.25 44.98 -21.41
C GLU A 59 2.67 44.38 -22.77
N PRO A 60 1.71 44.09 -23.68
CA PRO A 60 2.06 43.61 -25.01
C PRO A 60 3.02 44.57 -25.72
N PRO A 61 4.08 44.06 -26.39
CA PRO A 61 5.01 44.92 -27.12
C PRO A 61 4.28 45.70 -28.21
N LYS A 62 4.71 46.96 -28.45
CA LYS A 62 4.16 47.79 -29.54
C LYS A 62 4.56 47.18 -30.89
N LEU A 63 3.60 46.53 -31.54
CA LEU A 63 3.81 45.83 -32.80
C LEU A 63 3.84 46.77 -34.00
N LYS A 64 4.71 46.49 -34.97
CA LYS A 64 4.68 47.14 -36.30
C LYS A 64 3.44 46.71 -37.08
N ALA A 65 3.01 47.55 -38.03
CA ALA A 65 1.86 47.26 -38.89
C ALA A 65 2.05 45.91 -39.63
N GLY A 66 1.10 44.99 -39.45
CA GLY A 66 1.11 43.66 -40.06
C GLY A 66 1.64 42.53 -39.17
N VAL A 67 2.29 42.83 -38.04
CA VAL A 67 2.72 41.81 -37.07
C VAL A 67 1.54 41.42 -36.18
N LYS A 68 1.27 40.12 -36.07
CA LYS A 68 0.17 39.58 -35.24
C LYS A 68 0.70 38.53 -34.27
N LEU A 69 0.05 38.42 -33.11
CA LEU A 69 0.26 37.32 -32.18
C LEU A 69 -0.31 36.04 -32.79
N LEU A 70 0.48 34.97 -32.84
CA LEU A 70 0.09 33.68 -33.41
C LEU A 70 -0.31 32.66 -32.33
N SER A 71 0.33 32.73 -31.18
CA SER A 71 0.05 31.83 -30.05
C SER A 71 0.72 32.37 -28.80
N ALA A 72 0.13 32.10 -27.64
CA ALA A 72 0.76 32.40 -26.38
C ALA A 72 0.48 31.34 -25.33
N ILE A 73 1.39 31.15 -24.39
CA ILE A 73 1.10 30.53 -23.10
C ILE A 73 1.64 31.43 -21.98
N ARG A 74 0.79 31.68 -20.98
CA ARG A 74 1.07 32.55 -19.83
C ARG A 74 0.76 31.77 -18.57
N LEU A 75 1.76 31.51 -17.73
CA LEU A 75 1.61 30.66 -16.54
C LEU A 75 2.03 31.40 -15.27
N VAL A 76 1.17 31.35 -14.26
CA VAL A 76 1.57 31.56 -12.86
C VAL A 76 2.17 30.24 -12.36
N LEU A 77 3.41 30.28 -11.88
CA LEU A 77 4.20 29.09 -11.56
C LEU A 77 4.69 29.08 -10.11
N GLN A 78 4.40 27.99 -9.41
CA GLN A 78 4.93 27.67 -8.09
C GLN A 78 5.66 26.33 -8.14
N LYS A 79 6.95 26.36 -8.47
CA LYS A 79 7.69 25.15 -8.89
C LYS A 79 8.24 24.30 -7.75
N ASP A 80 8.47 24.92 -6.60
CA ASP A 80 9.17 24.34 -5.46
C ASP A 80 8.36 24.51 -4.17
N ALA A 81 7.08 24.14 -4.21
CA ALA A 81 6.17 24.25 -3.08
C ALA A 81 6.70 23.44 -1.87
N GLN A 82 6.95 24.11 -0.75
CA GLN A 82 7.58 23.52 0.44
C GLN A 82 6.60 23.21 1.56
N ASP A 83 5.45 23.87 1.59
CA ASP A 83 4.52 23.76 2.69
C ASP A 83 3.92 22.34 2.77
N PRO A 84 3.94 21.69 3.95
CA PRO A 84 3.44 20.33 4.09
C PRO A 84 1.95 20.20 3.76
N ASP A 85 1.18 21.28 3.84
CA ASP A 85 -0.25 21.29 3.58
C ASP A 85 -0.60 21.96 2.23
N THR A 86 0.40 22.27 1.39
CA THR A 86 0.20 22.92 0.06
C THR A 86 -0.76 22.22 -0.91
N PHE A 87 -0.98 20.91 -0.75
CA PHE A 87 -1.89 20.09 -1.55
C PHE A 87 -3.00 19.42 -0.72
N THR A 88 -3.19 19.83 0.53
CA THR A 88 -4.29 19.31 1.34
C THR A 88 -5.61 19.96 0.92
N PRO A 89 -6.74 19.32 1.26
CA PRO A 89 -8.04 19.96 1.14
C PRO A 89 -8.05 21.30 1.88
N ARG A 90 -8.73 22.29 1.29
CA ARG A 90 -8.92 23.64 1.87
C ARG A 90 -7.63 24.42 2.12
N HIS A 91 -6.59 24.21 1.33
CA HIS A 91 -5.38 25.03 1.38
C HIS A 91 -5.10 25.65 0.01
N ILE A 92 -4.84 26.95 -0.02
CA ILE A 92 -4.47 27.70 -1.23
C ILE A 92 -3.16 28.45 -0.99
N SER A 93 -2.38 28.59 -2.06
CA SER A 93 -1.04 29.17 -2.00
C SER A 93 -0.97 30.67 -2.35
N LEU A 94 -2.15 31.29 -2.50
CA LEU A 94 -2.37 32.71 -2.76
C LEU A 94 -3.46 33.19 -1.79
N SER A 95 -3.50 34.49 -1.48
CA SER A 95 -4.63 35.03 -0.70
C SER A 95 -5.95 34.78 -1.43
N ALA A 96 -7.06 34.69 -0.69
CA ALA A 96 -8.39 34.48 -1.27
C ALA A 96 -8.69 35.48 -2.40
N ASP A 97 -8.44 36.77 -2.18
CA ASP A 97 -8.64 37.83 -3.18
C ASP A 97 -7.77 37.61 -4.44
N TYR A 98 -6.49 37.27 -4.28
CA TYR A 98 -5.61 37.03 -5.43
C TYR A 98 -5.94 35.75 -6.17
N TYR A 99 -6.32 34.69 -5.46
CA TYR A 99 -6.75 33.44 -6.08
C TYR A 99 -8.03 33.66 -6.90
N GLU A 100 -9.02 34.38 -6.35
CA GLU A 100 -10.24 34.77 -7.06
C GLU A 100 -9.94 35.63 -8.28
N LYS A 101 -9.12 36.68 -8.13
CA LYS A 101 -8.70 37.55 -9.24
C LYS A 101 -8.00 36.77 -10.34
N MET A 102 -7.03 35.91 -10.01
CA MET A 102 -6.35 35.08 -10.98
C MET A 102 -7.33 34.20 -11.74
N VAL A 103 -8.19 33.47 -11.04
CA VAL A 103 -9.14 32.55 -11.67
C VAL A 103 -10.11 33.30 -12.61
N ARG A 104 -10.59 34.47 -12.20
CA ARG A 104 -11.51 35.29 -13.01
C ARG A 104 -10.82 35.95 -14.20
N VAL A 105 -9.71 36.67 -13.98
CA VAL A 105 -9.00 37.44 -15.02
C VAL A 105 -8.37 36.51 -16.06
N MET A 106 -7.79 35.39 -15.61
CA MET A 106 -7.18 34.40 -16.50
C MET A 106 -8.18 33.36 -17.04
N ARG A 107 -9.48 33.52 -16.74
CA ARG A 107 -10.60 32.63 -17.15
C ARG A 107 -10.35 31.15 -16.80
N LEU A 108 -9.70 30.87 -15.67
CA LEU A 108 -9.41 29.50 -15.22
C LEU A 108 -10.69 28.80 -14.71
N PRO A 109 -10.72 27.46 -14.70
CA PRO A 109 -11.90 26.71 -14.27
C PRO A 109 -12.21 26.91 -12.77
N PHE A 110 -13.39 27.43 -12.46
CA PHE A 110 -13.92 27.61 -11.11
C PHE A 110 -13.92 26.32 -10.29
N ARG A 111 -14.24 25.20 -10.95
CA ARG A 111 -14.30 23.84 -10.35
C ARG A 111 -12.95 23.33 -9.86
N ALA A 112 -11.84 24.00 -10.19
CA ALA A 112 -10.53 23.52 -9.80
C ALA A 112 -10.31 23.49 -8.29
N ILE A 113 -10.95 24.40 -7.53
CA ILE A 113 -10.83 24.44 -6.07
C ILE A 113 -11.48 23.22 -5.41
N GLU A 114 -12.61 22.74 -5.96
CA GLU A 114 -13.31 21.54 -5.48
C GLU A 114 -12.45 20.28 -5.62
N GLY A 115 -11.62 20.25 -6.67
CA GLY A 115 -10.71 19.15 -6.93
C GLY A 115 -9.47 19.10 -6.00
N SER A 116 -9.27 20.08 -5.11
CA SER A 116 -8.09 20.17 -4.22
C SER A 116 -7.90 18.91 -3.36
N SER A 117 -9.00 18.24 -3.03
CA SER A 117 -9.04 17.01 -2.22
C SER A 117 -8.89 15.70 -3.01
N VAL A 118 -8.78 15.75 -4.35
CA VAL A 118 -8.75 14.55 -5.18
C VAL A 118 -7.45 13.78 -4.96
N VAL A 119 -7.60 12.51 -4.57
CA VAL A 119 -6.49 11.57 -4.37
C VAL A 119 -6.20 10.83 -5.67
N GLY A 120 -4.94 10.86 -6.10
CA GLY A 120 -4.48 10.18 -7.30
C GLY A 120 -4.44 11.08 -8.54
N PRO A 121 -4.09 10.53 -9.71
CA PRO A 121 -3.96 11.33 -10.91
C PRO A 121 -5.37 11.60 -11.49
N PHE A 122 -5.63 12.85 -11.87
CA PHE A 122 -6.93 13.33 -12.30
C PHE A 122 -6.76 14.29 -13.48
N PHE A 123 -7.49 14.04 -14.56
CA PHE A 123 -7.55 14.92 -15.73
C PHE A 123 -9.00 15.19 -16.09
N TRP A 124 -9.32 16.48 -16.26
CA TRP A 124 -10.63 16.95 -16.67
C TRP A 124 -10.48 18.07 -17.70
N SER A 125 -11.42 18.13 -18.64
CA SER A 125 -11.51 19.22 -19.59
C SER A 125 -12.96 19.49 -19.98
N ALA A 126 -13.30 20.75 -20.19
CA ALA A 126 -14.57 21.14 -20.81
C ALA A 126 -14.42 22.47 -21.55
N MET A 127 -15.39 22.78 -22.39
CA MET A 127 -15.60 24.16 -22.85
C MET A 127 -16.23 24.95 -21.70
N ASP A 128 -15.87 26.22 -21.57
CA ASP A 128 -16.60 27.13 -20.70
C ASP A 128 -18.00 27.43 -21.25
N GLN A 129 -18.76 28.24 -20.51
CA GLN A 129 -20.16 28.57 -20.84
C GLN A 129 -20.27 29.94 -21.52
N ASP A 130 -19.16 30.49 -22.01
CA ASP A 130 -19.13 31.80 -22.68
C ASP A 130 -19.26 31.57 -24.20
N ASP A 131 -20.45 31.77 -24.74
CA ASP A 131 -20.73 31.52 -26.16
C ASP A 131 -19.99 32.51 -27.09
N GLU A 132 -19.60 33.68 -26.59
CA GLU A 132 -18.95 34.74 -27.39
C GLU A 132 -17.42 34.55 -27.50
N ASP A 133 -16.77 34.11 -26.41
CA ASP A 133 -15.33 33.76 -26.39
C ASP A 133 -15.15 32.42 -25.68
N PRO A 134 -15.48 31.31 -26.37
CA PRO A 134 -15.41 29.99 -25.76
C PRO A 134 -13.96 29.66 -25.43
N HIS A 135 -13.74 29.15 -24.22
CA HIS A 135 -12.44 28.68 -23.76
C HIS A 135 -12.43 27.17 -23.54
N LEU A 136 -11.35 26.51 -23.95
CA LEU A 136 -11.07 25.15 -23.51
C LEU A 136 -10.38 25.20 -22.15
N GLN A 137 -11.10 24.78 -21.11
CA GLN A 137 -10.57 24.68 -19.76
C GLN A 137 -10.05 23.27 -19.48
N VAL A 138 -8.89 23.18 -18.83
CA VAL A 138 -8.25 21.91 -18.44
C VAL A 138 -7.83 21.98 -16.99
N ILE A 139 -8.09 20.88 -16.28
CA ILE A 139 -7.55 20.62 -14.94
C ILE A 139 -6.76 19.32 -15.04
N PHE A 140 -5.48 19.36 -14.68
CA PHE A 140 -4.65 18.17 -14.58
C PHE A 140 -3.90 18.18 -13.27
N ARG A 141 -4.09 17.16 -12.43
CA ARG A 141 -3.48 17.12 -11.11
C ARG A 141 -3.09 15.71 -10.71
N LYS A 142 -2.14 15.67 -9.78
CA LYS A 142 -1.75 14.49 -9.02
C LYS A 142 -1.36 14.98 -7.63
N SER A 143 -2.38 15.36 -6.86
CA SER A 143 -2.27 15.94 -5.53
C SER A 143 -2.41 14.86 -4.43
N ASP A 144 -1.74 15.10 -3.31
CA ASP A 144 -1.82 14.35 -2.04
C ASP A 144 -1.28 12.92 -2.00
N VAL A 145 -0.06 12.69 -2.52
CA VAL A 145 0.73 11.51 -2.11
C VAL A 145 1.58 11.88 -0.89
N ARG A 146 1.05 11.68 0.32
CA ARG A 146 1.84 11.85 1.55
C ARG A 146 2.87 10.73 1.69
N LYS A 147 4.15 11.09 1.81
CA LYS A 147 5.25 10.15 2.12
C LYS A 147 6.10 10.72 3.25
N LYS A 148 6.17 10.01 4.38
CA LYS A 148 6.94 10.42 5.57
C LYS A 148 6.59 11.84 6.05
N GLY A 149 5.30 12.20 6.04
CA GLY A 149 4.82 13.52 6.46
C GLY A 149 5.04 14.66 5.45
N LYS A 150 5.64 14.40 4.28
CA LYS A 150 5.78 15.38 3.20
C LYS A 150 4.73 15.15 2.12
N THR A 151 4.11 16.21 1.63
CA THR A 151 3.28 16.18 0.43
C THR A 151 4.14 15.97 -0.80
N ARG A 152 3.61 15.21 -1.76
CA ARG A 152 4.19 15.04 -3.09
C ARG A 152 3.07 15.19 -4.09
N GLY A 153 3.23 16.11 -5.01
CA GLY A 153 2.22 16.34 -6.02
C GLY A 153 2.56 17.49 -6.93
N TRP A 154 1.66 17.68 -7.89
CA TRP A 154 1.60 18.82 -8.78
C TRP A 154 0.15 19.02 -9.25
N GLU A 155 -0.18 20.25 -9.62
CA GLU A 155 -1.45 20.64 -10.21
C GLU A 155 -1.22 21.60 -11.37
N LEU A 156 -2.16 21.59 -12.31
CA LEU A 156 -2.20 22.42 -13.49
C LEU A 156 -3.65 22.81 -13.77
N MET A 157 -3.88 24.10 -13.95
CA MET A 157 -5.09 24.68 -14.49
C MET A 157 -4.72 25.40 -15.78
N LEU A 158 -5.47 25.17 -16.85
CA LEU A 158 -5.33 25.91 -18.11
C LEU A 158 -6.69 26.40 -18.58
N SER A 159 -6.66 27.52 -19.30
CA SER A 159 -7.78 28.05 -20.06
C SER A 159 -7.27 28.60 -21.39
N HIS A 160 -7.80 28.10 -22.50
CA HIS A 160 -7.35 28.47 -23.84
C HIS A 160 -8.46 29.16 -24.61
N SER A 161 -8.23 30.43 -24.97
CA SER A 161 -9.11 31.20 -25.85
C SER A 161 -8.84 30.84 -27.30
N PHE A 162 -9.88 30.42 -28.02
CA PHE A 162 -9.76 30.17 -29.45
C PHE A 162 -9.70 31.46 -30.27
N ALA A 163 -10.29 32.55 -29.78
CA ALA A 163 -10.29 33.85 -30.45
C ALA A 163 -8.89 34.49 -30.47
N THR A 164 -8.16 34.41 -29.35
CA THR A 164 -6.84 35.04 -29.21
C THR A 164 -5.67 34.08 -29.40
N GLY A 165 -5.90 32.76 -29.30
CA GLY A 165 -4.84 31.74 -29.32
C GLY A 165 -3.95 31.77 -28.06
N ILE A 166 -4.41 32.41 -26.99
CA ILE A 166 -3.70 32.52 -25.70
C ILE A 166 -4.17 31.41 -24.77
N THR A 167 -3.23 30.64 -24.24
CA THR A 167 -3.42 29.72 -23.11
C THR A 167 -2.96 30.39 -21.82
N ASN A 168 -3.89 30.76 -20.96
CA ASN A 168 -3.59 31.16 -19.60
C ASN A 168 -3.56 29.94 -18.68
N GLY A 169 -2.75 29.98 -17.63
CA GLY A 169 -2.70 28.88 -16.69
C GLY A 169 -2.03 29.17 -15.36
N TYR A 170 -2.19 28.21 -14.45
CA TYR A 170 -1.55 28.18 -13.16
C TYR A 170 -1.02 26.76 -12.92
N ALA A 171 0.23 26.63 -12.49
CA ALA A 171 0.83 25.35 -12.17
C ALA A 171 1.61 25.42 -10.86
N LYS A 172 1.38 24.43 -10.00
CA LYS A 172 2.07 24.27 -8.72
C LYS A 172 2.65 22.87 -8.61
N GLY A 173 3.84 22.72 -8.05
CA GLY A 173 4.52 21.44 -7.91
C GLY A 173 5.45 21.43 -6.69
N THR A 174 5.58 20.27 -6.08
CA THR A 174 6.61 20.03 -5.05
C THR A 174 7.99 19.82 -5.69
N PRO A 175 9.11 20.01 -4.97
CA PRO A 175 10.46 19.67 -5.44
C PRO A 175 10.62 18.20 -5.85
N SER A 176 9.73 17.34 -5.35
CA SER A 176 9.72 15.90 -5.63
C SER A 176 8.98 15.54 -6.93
N SER A 177 8.33 16.52 -7.57
CA SER A 177 7.66 16.43 -8.87
C SER A 177 8.61 16.82 -10.00
N ASP A 178 8.30 16.41 -11.23
CA ASP A 178 9.08 16.80 -12.41
C ASP A 178 8.59 18.12 -13.03
N LEU A 179 7.83 18.97 -12.31
CA LEU A 179 7.23 20.19 -12.87
C LEU A 179 8.30 21.16 -13.43
N VAL A 180 9.42 21.36 -12.71
CA VAL A 180 10.55 22.19 -13.18
C VAL A 180 11.09 21.69 -14.53
N LYS A 181 11.23 20.37 -14.69
CA LYS A 181 11.67 19.76 -15.96
C LYS A 181 10.62 19.92 -17.05
N CYS A 182 9.33 19.79 -16.70
CA CYS A 182 8.22 20.00 -17.64
C CYS A 182 8.22 21.44 -18.17
N VAL A 183 8.39 22.44 -17.31
CA VAL A 183 8.50 23.86 -17.70
C VAL A 183 9.73 24.08 -18.56
N THR A 184 10.87 23.49 -18.23
CA THR A 184 12.09 23.57 -19.04
C THR A 184 11.85 23.02 -20.46
N HIS A 185 11.17 21.87 -20.58
CA HIS A 185 10.82 21.30 -21.89
C HIS A 185 9.77 22.14 -22.64
N LEU A 186 8.81 22.74 -21.93
CA LEU A 186 7.84 23.66 -22.54
C LEU A 186 8.56 24.86 -23.16
N ARG A 187 9.51 25.47 -22.44
CA ARG A 187 10.33 26.58 -22.94
C ARG A 187 11.21 26.18 -24.12
N ALA A 188 11.76 24.96 -24.11
CA ALA A 188 12.51 24.43 -25.26
C ALA A 188 11.60 24.22 -26.49
N CYS A 189 10.32 23.92 -26.27
CA CYS A 189 9.29 23.77 -27.30
C CYS A 189 8.46 25.05 -27.51
N ALA A 190 9.02 26.23 -27.25
CA ALA A 190 8.28 27.50 -27.28
C ALA A 190 7.50 27.74 -28.59
N ALA A 191 8.04 27.34 -29.75
CA ALA A 191 7.35 27.47 -31.04
C ALA A 191 6.04 26.64 -31.16
N GLN A 192 5.85 25.65 -30.29
CA GLN A 192 4.73 24.70 -30.34
C GLN A 192 3.62 25.03 -29.32
N VAL A 193 3.71 26.13 -28.57
CA VAL A 193 2.74 26.45 -27.50
C VAL A 193 1.34 26.81 -28.00
N ARG A 194 1.13 26.85 -29.33
CA ARG A 194 -0.18 27.08 -29.93
C ARG A 194 -1.22 26.03 -29.54
N HIS A 195 -0.79 24.80 -29.26
CA HIS A 195 -1.71 23.75 -28.83
C HIS A 195 -1.81 23.69 -27.29
N PRO A 196 -3.01 23.87 -26.69
CA PRO A 196 -3.16 23.96 -25.23
C PRO A 196 -2.76 22.66 -24.50
N MET A 197 -2.90 21.52 -25.16
CA MET A 197 -2.48 20.21 -24.64
C MET A 197 -0.96 19.94 -24.66
N LEU A 198 -0.12 20.86 -25.16
CA LEU A 198 1.34 20.64 -25.18
C LEU A 198 1.90 20.39 -23.78
N LEU A 199 1.60 21.27 -22.82
CA LEU A 199 2.09 21.12 -21.44
C LEU A 199 1.51 19.86 -20.75
N PRO A 200 0.20 19.56 -20.82
CA PRO A 200 -0.33 18.27 -20.36
C PRO A 200 0.37 17.04 -20.95
N VAL A 201 0.69 17.05 -22.25
CA VAL A 201 1.40 15.95 -22.92
C VAL A 201 2.86 15.84 -22.45
N ILE A 202 3.52 16.97 -22.19
CA ILE A 202 4.86 16.98 -21.58
C ILE A 202 4.81 16.39 -20.17
N ILE A 203 3.84 16.80 -19.35
CA ILE A 203 3.70 16.32 -17.97
C ILE A 203 3.47 14.81 -17.93
N ILE A 204 2.50 14.28 -18.69
CA ILE A 204 2.25 12.83 -18.71
C ILE A 204 3.45 12.05 -19.26
N SER A 205 4.26 12.65 -20.14
CA SER A 205 5.49 12.03 -20.65
C SER A 205 6.55 11.82 -19.56
N HIS A 206 6.71 12.79 -18.66
CA HIS A 206 7.59 12.64 -17.49
C HIS A 206 6.99 11.66 -16.48
N ASP A 207 5.69 11.75 -16.24
CA ASP A 207 4.97 10.89 -15.30
C ASP A 207 4.97 9.41 -15.74
N LEU A 208 5.02 9.13 -17.04
CA LEU A 208 5.12 7.79 -17.65
C LEU A 208 6.54 7.45 -18.16
N SER A 209 7.58 8.09 -17.61
CA SER A 209 8.98 7.82 -17.96
C SER A 209 9.41 6.37 -17.71
N ALA A 210 10.53 5.96 -18.34
CA ALA A 210 11.10 4.61 -18.26
C ALA A 210 11.40 4.14 -16.81
N SER A 211 11.58 5.08 -15.88
CA SER A 211 11.77 4.79 -14.45
C SER A 211 10.61 3.99 -13.84
N THR A 212 9.38 4.18 -14.34
CA THR A 212 8.20 3.45 -13.87
C THR A 212 8.21 2.02 -14.40
N ASP A 213 8.63 1.82 -15.64
CA ASP A 213 8.74 0.49 -16.24
C ASP A 213 9.84 -0.34 -15.57
N GLN A 214 10.95 0.31 -15.20
CA GLN A 214 12.04 -0.35 -14.50
C GLN A 214 11.57 -0.90 -13.16
N LYS A 215 10.78 -0.15 -12.38
CA LYS A 215 10.21 -0.64 -11.11
C LYS A 215 9.34 -1.87 -11.27
N GLN A 216 8.61 -1.99 -12.38
CA GLN A 216 7.80 -3.17 -12.69
C GLN A 216 8.69 -4.37 -13.08
N ARG A 217 9.78 -4.12 -13.81
CA ARG A 217 10.81 -5.15 -14.09
C ARG A 217 11.49 -5.63 -12.81
N ASP A 218 11.88 -4.71 -11.93
CA ASP A 218 12.52 -5.04 -10.66
C ASP A 218 11.59 -5.85 -9.76
N ALA A 219 10.29 -5.50 -9.71
CA ALA A 219 9.29 -6.27 -8.97
C ALA A 219 9.11 -7.68 -9.52
N ARG A 220 9.19 -7.85 -10.84
CA ARG A 220 9.14 -9.17 -11.50
C ARG A 220 10.36 -10.02 -11.16
N ASP A 221 11.54 -9.44 -11.10
CA ASP A 221 12.76 -10.17 -10.77
C ASP A 221 12.82 -10.45 -9.25
N TRP A 222 12.23 -9.59 -8.43
CA TRP A 222 12.04 -9.81 -7.00
C TRP A 222 11.09 -10.96 -6.70
N ILE A 223 9.90 -10.99 -7.31
CA ILE A 223 8.98 -12.12 -7.11
C ILE A 223 9.62 -13.45 -7.51
N ARG A 224 10.44 -13.49 -8.57
CA ARG A 224 11.16 -14.72 -8.95
C ARG A 224 12.07 -15.22 -7.83
N ARG A 225 12.82 -14.31 -7.19
CA ARG A 225 13.66 -14.65 -6.02
C ARG A 225 12.83 -15.14 -4.83
N LEU A 226 11.66 -14.52 -4.59
CA LEU A 226 10.74 -14.97 -3.54
C LEU A 226 10.14 -16.34 -3.83
N GLU A 227 9.78 -16.62 -5.07
CA GLU A 227 9.28 -17.92 -5.52
C GLU A 227 10.32 -19.03 -5.31
N GLU A 228 11.58 -18.75 -5.66
CA GLU A 228 12.71 -19.66 -5.45
C GLU A 228 12.91 -19.95 -3.95
N ALA A 229 12.88 -18.90 -3.11
CA ALA A 229 13.02 -19.03 -1.66
C ALA A 229 11.87 -19.82 -1.00
N ILE A 230 10.63 -19.62 -1.46
CA ILE A 230 9.43 -20.31 -0.91
C ILE A 230 9.33 -21.74 -1.43
N SER A 231 9.68 -22.00 -2.70
CA SER A 231 9.60 -23.32 -3.31
C SER A 231 10.64 -24.31 -2.79
N MET A 232 11.64 -23.87 -2.03
CA MET A 232 12.76 -24.71 -1.55
C MET A 232 13.44 -25.49 -2.68
N ARG A 233 13.57 -24.91 -3.89
CA ARG A 233 14.42 -25.49 -4.95
C ARG A 233 15.86 -25.20 -4.60
N GLU A 234 16.58 -26.24 -4.21
CA GLU A 234 17.93 -26.20 -3.67
C GLU A 234 19.02 -25.89 -4.72
N GLU A 235 18.65 -25.71 -5.99
CA GLU A 235 19.61 -25.88 -7.10
C GLU A 235 20.28 -24.61 -7.63
N VAL A 236 19.86 -23.40 -7.27
CA VAL A 236 20.54 -22.20 -7.76
C VAL A 236 20.43 -21.10 -6.71
N MET A 237 21.54 -20.79 -6.04
CA MET A 237 22.05 -19.43 -5.75
C MET A 237 23.05 -19.52 -4.58
N ALA A 238 24.32 -19.36 -4.93
CA ALA A 238 25.43 -19.19 -4.00
C ALA A 238 25.54 -17.74 -3.48
N ASP A 239 24.48 -16.92 -3.61
CA ASP A 239 24.50 -15.51 -3.24
C ASP A 239 23.42 -15.20 -2.19
N GLU A 240 23.89 -14.66 -1.08
CA GLU A 240 23.28 -14.72 0.25
C GLU A 240 22.28 -13.58 0.50
N THR A 241 20.97 -13.85 0.44
CA THR A 241 19.97 -12.96 1.08
C THR A 241 18.83 -13.73 1.76
N TYR A 242 18.38 -14.83 1.14
CA TYR A 242 17.49 -15.81 1.77
C TYR A 242 18.24 -17.08 2.18
N ALA A 243 19.57 -17.02 2.22
CA ALA A 243 20.42 -18.13 2.60
C ALA A 243 19.96 -18.67 3.95
N ARG A 244 19.85 -20.01 4.04
CA ARG A 244 19.58 -20.70 5.30
C ARG A 244 20.60 -20.20 6.32
N SER A 245 20.17 -19.37 7.26
CA SER A 245 20.87 -19.32 8.54
C SER A 245 20.91 -20.76 9.04
N ARG A 246 21.93 -21.11 9.82
CA ARG A 246 22.06 -22.42 10.49
C ARG A 246 20.83 -22.79 11.34
N LEU A 247 19.86 -21.87 11.51
CA LEU A 247 18.59 -21.96 12.25
C LEU A 247 17.30 -21.94 11.39
N GLY A 248 17.37 -21.90 10.05
CA GLY A 248 16.20 -22.03 9.16
C GLY A 248 15.81 -20.76 8.40
N LEU A 249 14.78 -20.90 7.55
CA LEU A 249 14.18 -19.85 6.71
C LEU A 249 13.57 -18.74 7.59
N ASP A 250 13.92 -17.48 7.36
CA ASP A 250 13.27 -16.33 8.01
C ASP A 250 11.92 -16.04 7.30
N LEU A 251 10.87 -16.68 7.82
CA LEU A 251 9.50 -16.57 7.29
C LEU A 251 8.94 -15.16 7.45
N ASP A 252 9.39 -14.41 8.46
CA ASP A 252 8.93 -13.04 8.70
C ASP A 252 9.53 -12.09 7.67
N GLN A 253 10.82 -12.25 7.33
CA GLN A 253 11.44 -11.49 6.25
C GLN A 253 10.77 -11.77 4.90
N LEU A 254 10.50 -13.04 4.57
CA LEU A 254 9.79 -13.38 3.34
C LEU A 254 8.39 -12.78 3.27
N ASN A 255 7.67 -12.77 4.39
CA ASN A 255 6.35 -12.15 4.45
C ASN A 255 6.43 -10.63 4.23
N ARG A 256 7.39 -9.95 4.86
CA ARG A 256 7.64 -8.51 4.64
C ARG A 256 7.95 -8.22 3.17
N ASP A 257 8.83 -9.01 2.57
CA ASP A 257 9.25 -8.82 1.18
C ASP A 257 8.12 -9.10 0.17
N LEU A 258 7.26 -10.09 0.43
CA LEU A 258 6.06 -10.32 -0.38
C LEU A 258 5.10 -9.12 -0.33
N VAL A 259 4.90 -8.52 0.85
CA VAL A 259 4.03 -7.34 1.03
C VAL A 259 4.62 -6.11 0.37
N GLU A 260 5.93 -5.91 0.47
CA GLU A 260 6.62 -4.79 -0.18
C GLU A 260 6.61 -4.94 -1.70
N CYS A 261 6.92 -6.13 -2.23
CA CYS A 261 6.80 -6.43 -3.66
C CYS A 261 5.36 -6.20 -4.16
N HIS A 262 4.34 -6.60 -3.40
CA HIS A 262 2.94 -6.36 -3.74
C HIS A 262 2.62 -4.86 -3.83
N SER A 263 3.14 -4.07 -2.89
CA SER A 263 2.96 -2.62 -2.85
C SER A 263 3.66 -1.93 -4.02
N GLN A 264 4.84 -2.42 -4.41
CA GLN A 264 5.60 -1.93 -5.57
C GLN A 264 4.87 -2.19 -6.89
N VAL A 265 4.28 -3.38 -7.08
CA VAL A 265 3.51 -3.70 -8.29
C VAL A 265 2.28 -2.80 -8.45
N LEU A 266 1.63 -2.45 -7.32
CA LEU A 266 0.47 -1.55 -7.31
C LEU A 266 0.83 -0.07 -7.46
N TRP A 267 2.12 0.28 -7.44
CA TRP A 267 2.56 1.66 -7.61
C TRP A 267 2.21 2.17 -9.01
N LYS A 268 1.47 3.29 -9.09
CA LYS A 268 0.93 3.87 -10.34
C LYS A 268 0.09 2.86 -11.14
N ARG A 269 -1.13 2.59 -10.64
CA ARG A 269 -2.09 1.69 -11.30
C ARG A 269 -2.31 2.09 -12.78
N PRO A 270 -2.04 1.20 -13.75
CA PRO A 270 -2.17 1.51 -15.17
C PRO A 270 -3.57 1.98 -15.57
N GLN A 271 -4.62 1.43 -14.96
CA GLN A 271 -6.02 1.77 -15.27
C GLN A 271 -6.33 3.25 -15.08
N ALA A 272 -5.79 3.86 -14.02
CA ALA A 272 -5.98 5.29 -13.75
C ALA A 272 -5.35 6.15 -14.85
N TYR A 273 -4.16 5.77 -15.32
CA TYR A 273 -3.46 6.48 -16.39
C TYR A 273 -4.06 6.21 -17.77
N LEU A 274 -4.60 5.01 -18.02
CA LEU A 274 -5.36 4.71 -19.24
C LEU A 274 -6.62 5.60 -19.34
N GLN A 275 -7.32 5.79 -18.22
CA GLN A 275 -8.46 6.69 -18.15
C GLN A 275 -8.05 8.14 -18.38
N ILE A 276 -6.90 8.58 -17.86
CA ILE A 276 -6.35 9.93 -18.12
C ILE A 276 -6.02 10.12 -19.60
N ILE A 277 -5.37 9.15 -20.24
CA ILE A 277 -5.06 9.25 -21.68
C ILE A 277 -6.35 9.38 -22.48
N LYS A 278 -7.38 8.59 -22.15
CA LYS A 278 -8.69 8.70 -22.79
C LYS A 278 -9.28 10.10 -22.64
N THR A 279 -9.30 10.66 -21.43
CA THR A 279 -9.86 12.01 -21.23
C THR A 279 -9.00 13.12 -21.82
N MET A 280 -7.68 12.93 -21.93
CA MET A 280 -6.79 13.82 -22.69
C MET A 280 -7.10 13.79 -24.19
N GLU A 281 -7.39 12.63 -24.76
CA GLU A 281 -7.81 12.53 -26.17
C GLU A 281 -9.18 13.17 -26.40
N ASP A 282 -10.13 13.02 -25.47
CA ASP A 282 -11.39 13.75 -25.53
C ASP A 282 -11.15 15.28 -25.54
N ALA A 283 -10.19 15.77 -24.76
CA ALA A 283 -9.79 17.19 -24.77
C ALA A 283 -9.16 17.61 -26.11
N MET A 284 -8.30 16.76 -26.68
CA MET A 284 -7.73 16.95 -28.02
C MET A 284 -8.84 17.05 -29.07
N HIS A 285 -9.82 16.14 -29.03
CA HIS A 285 -10.96 16.16 -29.94
C HIS A 285 -11.81 17.43 -29.79
N ARG A 286 -12.11 17.86 -28.56
CA ARG A 286 -12.84 19.12 -28.30
C ARG A 286 -12.13 20.33 -28.92
N PHE A 287 -10.81 20.42 -28.74
CA PHE A 287 -9.98 21.46 -29.34
C PHE A 287 -10.06 21.44 -30.87
N HIS A 288 -9.86 20.27 -31.49
CA HIS A 288 -9.86 20.14 -32.94
C HIS A 288 -11.23 20.47 -33.55
N THR A 289 -12.32 19.97 -32.96
CA THR A 289 -13.68 20.25 -33.41
C THR A 289 -14.01 21.74 -33.34
N HIS A 290 -13.67 22.43 -32.25
CA HIS A 290 -13.91 23.88 -32.15
C HIS A 290 -13.06 24.68 -33.12
N LYS A 291 -11.79 24.30 -33.33
CA LYS A 291 -10.94 24.92 -34.35
C LYS A 291 -11.58 24.82 -35.74
N LEU A 292 -12.12 23.64 -36.10
CA LEU A 292 -12.79 23.43 -37.38
C LEU A 292 -14.05 24.29 -37.54
N LEU A 293 -14.84 24.48 -36.47
CA LEU A 293 -16.02 25.34 -36.49
C LEU A 293 -15.67 26.83 -36.72
N LEU A 294 -14.50 27.26 -36.24
CA LEU A 294 -14.01 28.64 -36.41
C LEU A 294 -13.28 28.87 -37.73
N SER A 295 -12.89 27.80 -38.44
CA SER A 295 -12.18 27.89 -39.71
C SER A 295 -13.18 28.01 -40.87
N PRO A 296 -13.05 28.99 -41.80
CA PRO A 296 -13.95 29.09 -42.95
C PRO A 296 -13.82 27.85 -43.85
N PRO A 297 -14.90 27.36 -44.48
CA PRO A 297 -14.85 26.20 -45.37
C PRO A 297 -13.87 26.47 -46.51
N SER A 298 -12.94 25.56 -46.73
CA SER A 298 -12.03 25.60 -47.88
C SER A 298 -12.86 25.60 -49.18
N PRO A 299 -12.59 26.52 -50.14
CA PRO A 299 -13.32 26.54 -51.40
C PRO A 299 -13.09 25.20 -52.14
N PRO A 300 -14.11 24.67 -52.84
CA PRO A 300 -13.97 23.44 -53.60
C PRO A 300 -12.84 23.58 -54.63
N SER A 301 -11.97 22.57 -54.69
CA SER A 301 -10.95 22.46 -55.72
C SER A 301 -11.63 22.23 -57.07
N TYR A 302 -11.85 23.29 -57.83
CA TYR A 302 -12.20 23.17 -59.24
C TYR A 302 -10.95 22.73 -60.01
N GLU A 303 -11.01 21.54 -60.60
CA GLU A 303 -10.09 21.14 -61.67
C GLU A 303 -10.23 22.15 -62.81
N GLN A 304 -9.17 22.92 -63.05
CA GLN A 304 -9.14 23.96 -64.06
C GLN A 304 -8.65 23.32 -65.36
N ASP A 305 -9.61 22.91 -66.19
CA ASP A 305 -9.35 22.51 -67.58
C ASP A 305 -9.03 23.78 -68.39
N GLY A 306 -7.91 23.75 -69.10
CA GLY A 306 -7.25 24.94 -69.62
C GLY A 306 -7.95 25.60 -70.80
N SER A 307 -7.99 26.93 -70.81
CA SER A 307 -7.83 27.71 -72.05
C SER A 307 -7.42 29.15 -71.74
N ASP A 308 -6.51 29.60 -72.58
CA ASP A 308 -5.69 30.80 -72.53
C ASP A 308 -6.47 32.04 -73.02
N HIS A 309 -6.22 33.21 -72.41
CA HIS A 309 -6.09 34.50 -73.10
C HIS A 309 -5.75 35.64 -72.11
N GLY A 310 -4.49 36.05 -72.14
CA GLY A 310 -4.06 37.43 -72.42
C GLY A 310 -4.52 38.63 -71.56
N SER A 311 -3.50 39.34 -71.05
CA SER A 311 -3.35 40.80 -70.86
C SER A 311 -3.52 41.43 -69.46
N GLN A 312 -2.35 41.90 -68.96
CA GLN A 312 -2.07 43.10 -68.15
C GLN A 312 -3.08 43.55 -67.06
N SER A 313 -2.66 43.45 -65.79
CA SER A 313 -2.57 44.61 -64.91
C SER A 313 -1.74 44.33 -63.65
N ASP A 314 -0.70 45.13 -63.46
CA ASP A 314 0.04 45.28 -62.21
C ASP A 314 -0.87 45.87 -61.13
N ARG A 315 -1.30 45.04 -60.17
CA ARG A 315 -1.66 45.39 -58.77
C ARG A 315 -2.40 44.21 -58.14
N HIS A 316 -1.69 43.30 -57.46
CA HIS A 316 -2.14 42.55 -56.27
C HIS A 316 -1.08 41.49 -55.92
N SER A 317 -0.07 41.83 -55.11
CA SER A 317 0.88 40.84 -54.56
C SER A 317 0.87 40.78 -53.01
N ILE A 318 0.15 41.68 -52.34
CA ILE A 318 0.19 41.78 -50.86
C ILE A 318 -0.83 40.84 -50.18
N LYS A 319 -1.94 40.46 -50.83
CA LYS A 319 -2.93 39.53 -50.25
C LYS A 319 -2.57 38.05 -50.35
N GLY A 320 -1.58 37.68 -51.19
CA GLY A 320 -1.14 36.29 -51.37
C GLY A 320 -0.29 35.79 -50.21
N HIS A 321 0.63 36.62 -49.69
CA HIS A 321 1.57 36.21 -48.65
C HIS A 321 0.92 35.97 -47.28
N SER A 322 -0.06 36.78 -46.88
CA SER A 322 -0.75 36.62 -45.59
C SER A 322 -1.61 35.35 -45.53
N SER A 323 -2.29 35.02 -46.63
CA SER A 323 -3.15 33.84 -46.73
C SER A 323 -2.31 32.56 -46.78
N GLN A 324 -1.14 32.60 -47.43
CA GLN A 324 -0.22 31.47 -47.55
C GLN A 324 0.51 31.17 -46.22
N GLN A 325 0.94 32.20 -45.48
CA GLN A 325 1.51 32.03 -44.14
C GLN A 325 0.51 31.46 -43.13
N GLN A 326 -0.76 31.89 -43.20
CA GLN A 326 -1.80 31.40 -42.30
C GLN A 326 -2.13 29.92 -42.57
N GLN A 327 -2.21 29.51 -43.84
CA GLN A 327 -2.39 28.10 -44.22
C GLN A 327 -1.23 27.20 -43.79
N LEU A 328 0.03 27.66 -43.92
CA LEU A 328 1.20 26.92 -43.45
C LEU A 328 1.17 26.71 -41.94
N HIS A 329 0.83 27.77 -41.20
CA HIS A 329 0.70 27.71 -39.74
C HIS A 329 -0.41 26.76 -39.27
N ASP A 330 -1.56 26.71 -39.96
CA ASP A 330 -2.62 25.76 -39.63
C ASP A 330 -2.20 24.30 -39.89
N GLY A 331 -1.46 24.05 -40.97
CA GLY A 331 -0.86 22.75 -41.26
C GLY A 331 0.13 22.28 -40.20
N ASP A 332 0.96 23.20 -39.66
CA ASP A 332 1.89 22.89 -38.58
C ASP A 332 1.16 22.53 -37.27
N LEU A 333 0.08 23.24 -36.93
CA LEU A 333 -0.74 22.94 -35.75
C LEU A 333 -1.42 21.57 -35.88
N ASP A 334 -1.95 21.24 -37.05
CA ASP A 334 -2.58 19.93 -37.29
C ASP A 334 -1.55 18.79 -37.27
N ARG A 335 -0.34 19.04 -37.78
CA ARG A 335 0.78 18.10 -37.66
C ARG A 335 1.16 17.88 -36.20
N GLN A 336 1.24 18.94 -35.41
CA GLN A 336 1.51 18.85 -33.97
C GLN A 336 0.40 18.08 -33.25
N HIS A 337 -0.86 18.37 -33.56
CA HIS A 337 -2.03 17.68 -33.01
C HIS A 337 -1.96 16.17 -33.24
N ARG A 338 -1.75 15.74 -34.50
CA ARG A 338 -1.58 14.32 -34.85
C ARG A 338 -0.37 13.68 -34.18
N SER A 339 0.74 14.42 -34.08
CA SER A 339 1.94 13.94 -33.38
C SER A 339 1.70 13.70 -31.89
N MET A 340 0.91 14.56 -31.23
CA MET A 340 0.56 14.38 -29.82
C MET A 340 -0.42 13.24 -29.61
N LEU A 341 -1.43 13.07 -30.48
CA LEU A 341 -2.32 11.90 -30.46
C LEU A 341 -1.54 10.60 -30.61
N SER A 342 -0.64 10.50 -31.59
CA SER A 342 0.21 9.32 -31.78
C SER A 342 1.07 9.02 -30.54
N ARG A 343 1.51 10.05 -29.81
CA ARG A 343 2.23 9.89 -28.54
C ARG A 343 1.34 9.38 -27.42
N LEU A 344 0.09 9.85 -27.32
CA LEU A 344 -0.90 9.34 -26.38
C LEU A 344 -1.25 7.88 -26.66
N ASP A 345 -1.42 7.52 -27.93
CA ASP A 345 -1.63 6.12 -28.38
C ASP A 345 -0.47 5.21 -28.00
N PHE A 346 0.77 5.69 -28.20
CA PHE A 346 1.96 4.96 -27.75
C PHE A 346 1.92 4.71 -26.23
N TYR A 347 1.56 5.71 -25.43
CA TYR A 347 1.46 5.54 -23.98
C TYR A 347 0.30 4.63 -23.56
N ARG A 348 -0.82 4.64 -24.27
CA ARG A 348 -1.91 3.67 -24.08
C ARG A 348 -1.42 2.24 -24.31
N ALA A 349 -0.76 1.99 -25.44
CA ALA A 349 -0.23 0.66 -25.76
C ALA A 349 0.78 0.19 -24.70
N LYS A 350 1.67 1.10 -24.27
CA LYS A 350 2.63 0.86 -23.19
C LYS A 350 1.93 0.49 -21.88
N LEU A 351 0.93 1.26 -21.44
CA LEU A 351 0.21 1.04 -20.19
C LEU A 351 -0.59 -0.26 -20.21
N ASN A 352 -1.23 -0.60 -21.34
CA ASN A 352 -1.88 -1.89 -21.52
C ASN A 352 -0.88 -3.02 -21.31
N GLY A 353 0.33 -2.93 -21.87
CA GLY A 353 1.38 -3.92 -21.62
C GLY A 353 1.71 -4.06 -20.13
N VAL A 354 1.91 -2.93 -19.43
CA VAL A 354 2.20 -2.92 -17.98
C VAL A 354 1.04 -3.50 -17.16
N GLU A 355 -0.20 -3.23 -17.53
CA GLU A 355 -1.39 -3.77 -16.85
C GLU A 355 -1.42 -5.29 -16.82
N HIS A 356 -1.17 -5.93 -17.98
CA HIS A 356 -1.11 -7.39 -18.07
C HIS A 356 -0.03 -7.97 -17.15
N TYR A 357 1.15 -7.35 -17.13
CA TYR A 357 2.24 -7.78 -16.25
C TYR A 357 1.92 -7.58 -14.76
N ALA A 358 1.31 -6.45 -14.39
CA ALA A 358 0.90 -6.19 -13.02
C ALA A 358 -0.11 -7.25 -12.55
N HIS A 359 -1.11 -7.56 -13.38
CA HIS A 359 -2.11 -8.59 -13.06
C HIS A 359 -1.47 -9.97 -12.85
N THR A 360 -0.60 -10.43 -13.76
CA THR A 360 0.10 -11.71 -13.62
C THR A 360 1.01 -11.74 -12.39
N THR A 361 1.71 -10.65 -12.09
CA THR A 361 2.60 -10.57 -10.92
C THR A 361 1.81 -10.61 -9.61
N LEU A 362 0.68 -9.91 -9.53
CA LEU A 362 -0.23 -9.98 -8.37
C LEU A 362 -0.81 -11.37 -8.17
N ALA A 363 -1.19 -12.06 -9.25
CA ALA A 363 -1.67 -13.44 -9.20
C ALA A 363 -0.59 -14.40 -8.65
N ARG A 364 0.65 -14.26 -9.12
CA ARG A 364 1.80 -15.03 -8.62
C ARG A 364 2.09 -14.73 -7.15
N LEU A 365 2.07 -13.45 -6.73
CA LEU A 365 2.26 -13.06 -5.33
C LEU A 365 1.20 -13.69 -4.42
N LYS A 366 -0.06 -13.74 -4.88
CA LYS A 366 -1.16 -14.39 -4.16
C LYS A 366 -0.89 -15.88 -3.96
N ILE A 367 -0.38 -16.58 -4.98
CA ILE A 367 0.03 -18.00 -4.89
C ILE A 367 1.16 -18.16 -3.88
N GLN A 368 2.19 -17.31 -3.94
CA GLN A 368 3.34 -17.40 -3.03
C GLN A 368 2.98 -17.12 -1.58
N ARG A 369 2.11 -16.15 -1.32
CA ARG A 369 1.60 -15.89 0.03
C ARG A 369 0.84 -17.10 0.58
N ALA A 370 0.02 -17.76 -0.24
CA ALA A 370 -0.66 -18.99 0.18
C ALA A 370 0.32 -20.14 0.45
N ALA A 371 1.36 -20.29 -0.38
CA ALA A 371 2.42 -21.26 -0.16
C ALA A 371 3.20 -21.00 1.14
N LEU A 372 3.54 -19.74 1.42
CA LEU A 372 4.22 -19.34 2.66
C LEU A 372 3.38 -19.68 3.89
N TYR A 373 2.08 -19.39 3.90
CA TYR A 373 1.20 -19.79 5.01
C TYR A 373 1.12 -21.30 5.21
N ASN A 374 1.12 -22.09 4.13
CA ASN A 374 1.18 -23.54 4.24
C ASN A 374 2.49 -24.02 4.86
N VAL A 375 3.63 -23.39 4.54
CA VAL A 375 4.92 -23.69 5.15
C VAL A 375 4.94 -23.31 6.64
N ILE A 376 4.39 -22.15 7.01
CA ILE A 376 4.24 -21.72 8.41
C ILE A 376 3.41 -22.75 9.19
N ALA A 377 2.23 -23.12 8.69
CA ALA A 377 1.37 -24.11 9.33
C ALA A 377 2.04 -25.48 9.48
N GLN A 378 2.85 -25.90 8.50
CA GLN A 378 3.61 -27.15 8.58
C GLN A 378 4.71 -27.06 9.66
N LYS A 379 5.41 -25.92 9.76
CA LYS A 379 6.43 -25.70 10.79
C LYS A 379 5.82 -25.69 12.19
N GLU A 380 4.70 -25.01 12.39
CA GLU A 380 3.95 -25.01 13.66
C GLU A 380 3.50 -26.43 14.05
N SER A 381 2.97 -27.19 13.10
CA SER A 381 2.57 -28.58 13.37
C SER A 381 3.74 -29.46 13.77
N LYS A 382 4.94 -29.25 13.19
CA LYS A 382 6.16 -29.98 13.57
C LYS A 382 6.64 -29.58 14.97
N LEU A 383 6.64 -28.28 15.28
CA LEU A 383 7.02 -27.78 16.61
C LEU A 383 6.07 -28.32 17.69
N ASN A 384 4.75 -28.35 17.42
CA ASN A 384 3.78 -28.93 18.35
C ASN A 384 4.04 -30.42 18.60
N LEU A 385 4.43 -31.19 17.58
CA LEU A 385 4.84 -32.58 17.76
C LEU A 385 6.12 -32.73 18.59
N GLU A 386 7.14 -31.89 18.34
CA GLU A 386 8.37 -31.89 19.13
C GLU A 386 8.10 -31.53 20.60
N MET A 387 7.23 -30.54 20.84
CA MET A 387 6.77 -30.15 22.17
C MET A 387 6.00 -31.29 22.85
N ALA A 388 5.09 -31.97 22.15
CA ALA A 388 4.37 -33.13 22.68
C ALA A 388 5.35 -34.26 23.06
N GLY A 389 6.35 -34.53 22.22
CA GLY A 389 7.43 -35.48 22.54
C GLY A 389 8.25 -35.08 23.76
N GLN A 390 8.57 -33.80 23.93
CA GLN A 390 9.25 -33.28 25.12
C GLN A 390 8.36 -33.39 26.38
N GLN A 391 7.07 -33.06 26.28
CA GLN A 391 6.10 -33.21 27.36
C GLN A 391 5.98 -34.68 27.79
N ARG A 392 5.96 -35.62 26.83
CA ARG A 392 6.00 -37.06 27.11
C ARG A 392 7.24 -37.46 27.90
N ARG A 393 8.43 -37.01 27.48
CA ARG A 393 9.68 -37.27 28.20
C ARG A 393 9.67 -36.69 29.61
N LEU A 394 9.16 -35.47 29.77
CA LEU A 394 9.03 -34.81 31.07
C LEU A 394 8.05 -35.57 31.98
N ALA A 395 6.91 -36.01 31.45
CA ALA A 395 5.94 -36.82 32.19
C ALA A 395 6.54 -38.16 32.65
N HIS A 396 7.28 -38.87 31.80
CA HIS A 396 7.97 -40.11 32.20
C HIS A 396 9.04 -39.85 33.28
N ALA A 397 9.81 -38.77 33.17
CA ALA A 397 10.78 -38.40 34.19
C ALA A 397 10.11 -38.04 35.53
N SER A 398 8.99 -37.31 35.48
CA SER A 398 8.18 -36.95 36.66
C SER A 398 7.55 -38.18 37.34
N LYS A 399 7.10 -39.18 36.55
CA LYS A 399 6.60 -40.45 37.10
C LYS A 399 7.69 -41.21 37.87
N ARG A 400 8.93 -41.19 37.37
CA ARG A 400 10.07 -41.78 38.06
C ARG A 400 10.42 -41.03 39.36
N ASP A 401 10.36 -39.70 39.32
CA ASP A 401 10.57 -38.87 40.51
C ASP A 401 9.49 -39.13 41.58
N SER A 402 8.23 -39.23 41.16
CA SER A 402 7.09 -39.59 42.02
C SER A 402 7.30 -40.94 42.72
N ASN A 403 7.88 -41.94 42.04
CA ASN A 403 8.19 -43.23 42.67
C ASN A 403 9.26 -43.12 43.76
N SER A 404 10.25 -42.24 43.55
CA SER A 404 11.27 -41.94 44.58
C SER A 404 10.62 -41.26 45.79
N MET A 405 9.67 -40.35 45.56
CA MET A 405 8.91 -39.68 46.63
C MET A 405 8.08 -40.66 47.48
N LYS A 406 7.49 -41.70 46.86
CA LYS A 406 6.80 -42.78 47.60
C LYS A 406 7.71 -43.51 48.56
N THR A 407 8.98 -43.73 48.18
CA THR A 407 9.97 -44.43 49.02
C THR A 407 10.31 -43.62 50.26
N LEU A 408 10.46 -42.30 50.14
CA LEU A 408 10.70 -41.41 51.28
C LEU A 408 9.49 -41.38 52.25
N SER A 409 8.28 -41.32 51.70
CA SER A 409 7.04 -41.34 52.48
C SER A 409 6.88 -42.65 53.27
N LEU A 410 7.18 -43.79 52.64
CA LEU A 410 7.21 -45.09 53.30
C LEU A 410 8.20 -45.12 54.48
N LEU A 411 9.41 -44.59 54.27
CA LEU A 411 10.43 -44.53 55.31
C LEU A 411 9.97 -43.66 56.51
N GLY A 412 9.31 -42.54 56.22
CA GLY A 412 8.68 -41.68 57.23
C GLY A 412 7.57 -42.39 58.01
N ALA A 413 6.71 -43.15 57.32
CA ALA A 413 5.63 -43.91 57.95
C ALA A 413 6.14 -45.01 58.91
N ILE A 414 7.34 -45.56 58.65
CA ILE A 414 8.00 -46.54 59.52
C ILE A 414 8.62 -45.86 60.75
N PHE A 415 9.34 -44.75 60.56
CA PHE A 415 10.13 -44.14 61.64
C PHE A 415 9.36 -43.17 62.55
N LEU A 416 8.34 -42.47 62.03
CA LEU A 416 7.59 -41.48 62.82
C LEU A 416 6.90 -42.05 64.07
N PRO A 417 6.22 -43.21 64.02
CA PRO A 417 5.54 -43.77 65.20
C PRO A 417 6.52 -44.21 66.28
N ALA A 418 7.63 -44.84 65.86
CA ALA A 418 8.69 -45.27 66.76
C ALA A 418 9.37 -44.06 67.44
N THR A 419 9.63 -42.99 66.68
CA THR A 419 10.25 -41.76 67.19
C THR A 419 9.32 -41.02 68.16
N LEU A 420 8.03 -40.92 67.83
CA LEU A 420 7.03 -40.28 68.70
C LEU A 420 6.85 -41.04 70.02
N LEU A 421 6.73 -42.37 69.97
CA LEU A 421 6.67 -43.19 71.17
C LEU A 421 7.97 -43.10 71.97
N SER A 422 9.14 -43.13 71.33
CA SER A 422 10.43 -42.95 72.02
C SER A 422 10.50 -41.63 72.79
N SER A 423 9.97 -40.54 72.22
CA SER A 423 9.88 -39.23 72.88
C SER A 423 8.90 -39.26 74.07
N VAL A 424 7.69 -39.78 73.88
CA VAL A 424 6.66 -39.88 74.95
C VAL A 424 7.15 -40.74 76.13
N PHE A 425 7.78 -41.87 75.84
CA PHE A 425 8.33 -42.76 76.87
C PHE A 425 9.60 -42.20 77.53
N GLY A 426 10.34 -41.32 76.84
CA GLY A 426 11.50 -40.63 77.40
C GLY A 426 11.17 -39.48 78.35
N MET A 427 9.91 -39.00 78.37
CA MET A 427 9.56 -37.77 79.09
C MET A 427 9.35 -37.90 80.61
N SER A 428 9.25 -39.11 81.19
CA SER A 428 9.35 -39.43 82.65
C SER A 428 8.46 -40.59 83.15
N PHE A 429 8.12 -41.60 82.32
CA PHE A 429 7.20 -42.68 82.74
C PHE A 429 7.88 -43.94 83.28
N PHE A 430 9.20 -44.11 83.12
CA PHE A 430 9.95 -45.26 83.63
C PHE A 430 10.82 -44.84 84.82
N ASP A 431 10.46 -45.32 86.01
CA ASP A 431 11.20 -45.05 87.24
C ASP A 431 12.42 -45.99 87.32
N PHE A 432 13.60 -45.44 87.06
CA PHE A 432 14.88 -46.13 87.23
C PHE A 432 15.39 -45.84 88.65
N MET A 433 14.92 -46.58 89.65
CA MET A 433 15.53 -46.55 90.99
C MET A 433 16.71 -47.53 91.03
N PRO A 434 17.98 -47.07 91.04
CA PRO A 434 19.12 -47.98 91.15
C PRO A 434 19.31 -48.38 92.62
N GLN A 435 19.03 -49.64 92.96
CA GLN A 435 19.68 -50.25 94.12
C GLN A 435 20.95 -50.94 93.63
N GLN A 436 22.09 -50.27 93.84
CA GLN A 436 23.45 -50.78 93.79
C GLN A 436 23.89 -51.53 92.51
N GLY A 437 24.53 -50.79 91.59
CA GLY A 437 25.73 -51.28 90.88
C GLY A 437 25.58 -52.18 89.66
N GLU A 438 24.38 -52.57 89.24
CA GLU A 438 24.16 -53.36 88.02
C GLU A 438 23.35 -52.58 86.96
N PRO A 439 23.67 -52.70 85.66
CA PRO A 439 22.90 -52.06 84.59
C PRO A 439 21.53 -52.75 84.45
N VAL A 440 20.49 -52.20 85.07
CA VAL A 440 19.14 -52.75 84.99
C VAL A 440 18.44 -52.22 83.74
N VAL A 441 18.18 -53.10 82.77
CA VAL A 441 17.20 -52.87 81.71
C VAL A 441 15.83 -52.82 82.38
N ALA A 442 15.07 -51.74 82.22
CA ALA A 442 13.73 -51.64 82.81
C ALA A 442 12.85 -52.81 82.35
N ASP A 443 12.26 -53.56 83.29
CA ASP A 443 11.42 -54.74 83.03
C ASP A 443 10.15 -54.41 82.22
N THR A 444 9.86 -53.12 82.04
CA THR A 444 8.75 -52.57 81.26
C THR A 444 9.11 -52.23 79.81
N LEU A 445 10.34 -52.50 79.36
CA LEU A 445 10.79 -52.31 77.97
C LEU A 445 9.93 -53.09 76.96
N TRP A 446 9.31 -54.21 77.37
CA TRP A 446 8.39 -54.97 76.52
C TRP A 446 7.14 -54.16 76.14
N ILE A 447 6.69 -53.21 76.97
CA ILE A 447 5.52 -52.35 76.72
C ILE A 447 5.77 -51.44 75.52
N PHE A 448 7.00 -50.95 75.36
CA PHE A 448 7.41 -50.17 74.18
C PHE A 448 7.25 -50.98 72.90
N PHE A 449 7.71 -52.23 72.86
CA PHE A 449 7.52 -53.10 71.70
C PHE A 449 6.06 -53.52 71.51
N ALA A 450 5.34 -53.79 72.60
CA ALA A 450 3.94 -54.19 72.58
C ALA A 450 3.00 -53.07 72.09
N THR A 451 3.40 -51.80 72.21
CA THR A 451 2.62 -50.65 71.69
C THR A 451 3.16 -50.14 70.35
N SER A 452 4.47 -50.12 70.13
CA SER A 452 5.06 -49.56 68.90
C SER A 452 4.88 -50.44 67.66
N LEU A 453 5.02 -51.77 67.78
CA LEU A 453 4.81 -52.69 66.66
C LEU A 453 3.38 -52.62 66.09
N PRO A 454 2.31 -52.75 66.91
CA PRO A 454 0.94 -52.72 66.37
C PRO A 454 0.57 -51.33 65.86
N LEU A 455 1.05 -50.24 66.49
CA LEU A 455 0.79 -48.89 65.99
C LEU A 455 1.46 -48.63 64.64
N THR A 456 2.71 -49.04 64.48
CA THR A 456 3.43 -48.97 63.20
C THR A 456 2.78 -49.85 62.15
N GLY A 457 2.38 -51.07 62.52
CA GLY A 457 1.64 -51.99 61.66
C GLY A 457 0.30 -51.40 61.19
N LEU A 458 -0.45 -50.74 62.08
CA LEU A 458 -1.70 -50.07 61.75
C LEU A 458 -1.48 -48.91 60.77
N ILE A 459 -0.47 -48.07 61.00
CA ILE A 459 -0.16 -46.93 60.13
C ILE A 459 0.29 -47.42 58.74
N LEU A 460 1.15 -48.45 58.69
CA LEU A 460 1.55 -49.07 57.43
C LEU A 460 0.37 -49.74 56.71
N LEU A 461 -0.53 -50.39 57.43
CA LEU A 461 -1.72 -51.01 56.84
C LEU A 461 -2.65 -49.95 56.24
N VAL A 462 -2.92 -48.86 56.96
CA VAL A 462 -3.72 -47.73 56.46
C VAL A 462 -3.04 -47.09 55.25
N TRP A 463 -1.72 -46.86 55.31
CA TRP A 463 -0.95 -46.33 54.18
C TRP A 463 -1.00 -47.26 52.97
N LEU A 464 -0.77 -48.57 53.14
CA LEU A 464 -0.83 -49.56 52.06
C LEU A 464 -2.22 -49.65 51.43
N VAL A 465 -3.29 -49.60 52.23
CA VAL A 465 -4.67 -49.60 51.73
C VAL A 465 -4.96 -48.31 50.97
N TRP A 466 -4.54 -47.17 51.50
CA TRP A 466 -4.73 -45.87 50.84
C TRP A 466 -3.93 -45.76 49.54
N GLU A 467 -2.66 -46.17 49.57
CA GLU A 467 -1.77 -46.19 48.41
C GLU A 467 -2.32 -47.12 47.34
N ARG A 468 -2.71 -48.36 47.68
CA ARG A 468 -3.35 -49.29 46.72
C ARG A 468 -4.64 -48.76 46.12
N LYS A 469 -5.45 -48.04 46.91
CA LYS A 469 -6.70 -47.44 46.41
C LYS A 469 -6.42 -46.26 45.47
N ARG A 470 -5.44 -45.40 45.79
CA ARG A 470 -5.01 -44.30 44.92
C ARG A 470 -4.32 -44.79 43.66
N GLU A 471 -3.51 -45.84 43.75
CA GLU A 471 -2.85 -46.44 42.59
C GLU A 471 -3.84 -47.01 41.58
N LYS A 472 -4.97 -47.57 42.02
CA LYS A 472 -6.01 -48.05 41.10
C LYS A 472 -6.71 -46.89 40.37
N ALA A 473 -7.08 -45.83 41.10
CA ALA A 473 -7.71 -44.65 40.50
C ALA A 473 -6.77 -43.95 39.50
N HIS A 474 -5.48 -43.77 39.84
CA HIS A 474 -4.53 -43.12 38.95
C HIS A 474 -4.09 -43.98 37.76
N ARG A 475 -4.14 -45.33 37.86
CA ARG A 475 -3.86 -46.21 36.71
C ARG A 475 -4.90 -46.06 35.61
N GLU A 476 -6.18 -45.96 35.98
CA GLU A 476 -7.26 -45.76 35.00
C GLU A 476 -7.14 -44.39 34.32
N GLU A 477 -6.82 -43.33 35.09
CA GLU A 477 -6.54 -41.99 34.55
C GLU A 477 -5.32 -41.98 33.62
N ASP A 478 -4.22 -42.65 34.00
CA ASP A 478 -2.99 -42.78 33.20
C ASP A 478 -3.25 -43.53 31.87
N ASP A 479 -3.97 -44.65 31.92
CA ASP A 479 -4.28 -45.46 30.73
C ASP A 479 -5.17 -44.69 29.74
N ASP A 480 -6.10 -43.88 30.24
CA ASP A 480 -6.95 -43.04 29.42
C ASP A 480 -6.19 -41.84 28.83
N LEU A 481 -5.25 -41.26 29.59
CA LEU A 481 -4.31 -40.25 29.11
C LEU A 481 -3.41 -40.80 27.99
N GLU A 482 -2.83 -41.99 28.16
CA GLU A 482 -1.94 -42.61 27.18
C GLU A 482 -2.69 -42.94 25.88
N LYS A 483 -3.91 -43.53 25.98
CA LYS A 483 -4.79 -43.74 24.82
C LYS A 483 -5.20 -42.43 24.16
N GLY A 484 -5.40 -41.36 24.93
CA GLY A 484 -5.71 -40.02 24.42
C GLY A 484 -4.58 -39.44 23.58
N ILE A 485 -3.33 -39.58 24.06
CA ILE A 485 -2.12 -39.15 23.35
C ILE A 485 -1.92 -39.96 22.08
N ASP A 486 -2.02 -41.29 22.12
CA ASP A 486 -1.83 -42.16 20.96
C ASP A 486 -2.89 -41.90 19.86
N ARG A 487 -4.15 -41.65 20.26
CA ARG A 487 -5.21 -41.26 19.31
C ARG A 487 -4.92 -39.91 18.66
N MET A 488 -4.41 -38.94 19.43
CA MET A 488 -4.04 -37.63 18.91
C MET A 488 -2.87 -37.73 17.93
N GLU A 489 -1.82 -38.49 18.27
CA GLU A 489 -0.69 -38.76 17.37
C GLU A 489 -1.16 -39.44 16.07
N ALA A 490 -2.03 -40.45 16.15
CA ALA A 490 -2.57 -41.13 14.98
C ALA A 490 -3.40 -40.19 14.08
N GLN A 491 -4.25 -39.34 14.66
CA GLN A 491 -5.04 -38.35 13.92
C GLN A 491 -4.16 -37.30 13.23
N ILE A 492 -3.11 -36.83 13.91
CA ILE A 492 -2.15 -35.87 13.36
C ILE A 492 -1.36 -36.51 12.21
N MET A 493 -0.90 -37.76 12.38
CA MET A 493 -0.16 -38.48 11.34
C MET A 493 -1.03 -38.78 10.12
N ASP A 494 -2.31 -39.15 10.30
CA ASP A 494 -3.25 -39.33 9.19
C ASP A 494 -3.49 -38.02 8.42
N THR A 495 -3.71 -36.91 9.15
CA THR A 495 -3.88 -35.60 8.50
C THR A 495 -2.63 -35.12 7.77
N MET A 496 -1.42 -35.39 8.28
CA MET A 496 -0.17 -35.13 7.55
C MET A 496 -0.07 -35.99 6.30
N ARG A 497 -0.29 -37.31 6.40
CA ARG A 497 -0.16 -38.27 5.30
C ARG A 497 -1.11 -37.94 4.14
N ARG A 498 -2.35 -37.56 4.45
CA ARG A 498 -3.34 -37.12 3.45
C ARG A 498 -2.90 -35.84 2.71
N ARG A 499 -2.28 -34.89 3.40
CA ARG A 499 -1.73 -33.66 2.79
C ARG A 499 -0.49 -33.92 1.94
N THR A 500 0.35 -34.90 2.29
CA THR A 500 1.52 -35.28 1.48
C THR A 500 1.12 -35.97 0.18
N LEU A 501 0.08 -36.80 0.21
CA LEU A 501 -0.40 -37.53 -0.97
C LEU A 501 -1.19 -36.65 -1.95
N SER A 502 -1.81 -35.54 -1.51
CA SER A 502 -2.50 -34.62 -2.43
C SER A 502 -1.54 -33.86 -3.36
N LYS A 503 -0.24 -33.77 -3.01
CA LYS A 503 0.81 -33.22 -3.88
C LYS A 503 1.16 -34.13 -5.07
N ALA A 504 0.89 -35.43 -4.98
CA ALA A 504 1.20 -36.39 -6.05
C ALA A 504 0.12 -36.48 -7.14
N ARG A 505 -1.06 -35.88 -6.94
CA ARG A 505 -2.21 -36.00 -7.88
C ARG A 505 -2.53 -34.75 -8.69
N THR A 506 -1.80 -33.64 -8.51
CA THR A 506 -2.06 -32.39 -9.24
C THR A 506 -1.19 -32.18 -10.49
N PHE A 507 -0.40 -33.17 -10.90
CA PHE A 507 0.40 -33.14 -12.13
C PHE A 507 0.09 -34.32 -13.06
N GLU A 508 -1.19 -34.49 -13.41
CA GLU A 508 -1.58 -35.18 -14.64
C GLU A 508 -2.39 -34.19 -15.51
N TRP A 509 -1.72 -33.66 -16.53
CA TRP A 509 -2.38 -33.02 -17.65
C TRP A 509 -3.06 -34.12 -18.47
N SER A 510 -4.40 -34.17 -18.45
CA SER A 510 -5.17 -34.87 -19.47
C SER A 510 -6.01 -33.85 -20.23
N GLY A 511 -5.84 -33.84 -21.55
CA GLY A 511 -6.52 -32.95 -22.48
C GLY A 511 -8.04 -33.08 -22.46
N ASN A 512 -8.66 -32.03 -22.99
CA ASN A 512 -10.09 -31.81 -23.26
C ASN A 512 -11.02 -31.52 -22.07
N GLY A 513 -11.52 -30.27 -22.05
CA GLY A 513 -12.79 -29.90 -21.40
C GLY A 513 -12.69 -28.75 -20.41
N LYS A 514 -13.31 -27.61 -20.78
CA LYS A 514 -13.65 -26.37 -20.03
C LYS A 514 -13.14 -26.17 -18.57
N PRO A 515 -12.62 -24.97 -18.22
CA PRO A 515 -12.25 -24.66 -16.85
C PRO A 515 -13.48 -24.66 -15.91
N PRO A 516 -13.35 -25.13 -14.67
CA PRO A 516 -14.42 -25.00 -13.68
C PRO A 516 -14.58 -23.53 -13.29
N GLY A 517 -15.84 -23.07 -13.23
CA GLY A 517 -16.19 -21.71 -12.82
C GLY A 517 -15.76 -21.38 -11.38
N PRO A 518 -15.69 -20.10 -11.02
CA PRO A 518 -15.20 -19.68 -9.72
C PRO A 518 -16.16 -20.15 -8.61
N PRO A 519 -15.67 -20.64 -7.46
CA PRO A 519 -16.52 -20.84 -6.30
C PRO A 519 -16.96 -19.46 -5.79
N LEU A 520 -18.29 -19.29 -5.70
CA LEU A 520 -18.94 -18.16 -5.04
C LEU A 520 -18.39 -17.99 -3.62
N GLY A 521 -18.10 -16.74 -3.26
CA GLY A 521 -17.64 -16.37 -1.94
C GLY A 521 -18.67 -16.65 -0.86
N ASN A 522 -18.19 -17.01 0.34
CA ASN A 522 -18.42 -16.26 1.57
C ASN A 522 -17.74 -16.94 2.77
N ASP A 523 -17.32 -16.11 3.72
CA ASP A 523 -17.07 -16.46 5.12
C ASP A 523 -15.85 -17.31 5.52
N VAL A 524 -14.67 -16.71 5.38
CA VAL A 524 -13.51 -17.06 6.24
C VAL A 524 -13.45 -16.16 7.48
N GLY A 525 -13.99 -14.93 7.43
CA GLY A 525 -13.97 -13.99 8.57
C GLY A 525 -14.81 -14.43 9.78
N SER A 526 -16.01 -14.97 9.53
CA SER A 526 -16.95 -15.38 10.58
C SER A 526 -16.47 -16.61 11.35
N ARG A 527 -15.72 -17.51 10.70
CA ARG A 527 -15.19 -18.72 11.33
C ARG A 527 -14.04 -18.44 12.29
N VAL A 528 -13.27 -17.37 12.06
CA VAL A 528 -12.18 -16.96 12.95
C VAL A 528 -12.71 -16.27 14.22
N LEU A 529 -13.79 -15.48 14.09
CA LEU A 529 -14.43 -14.84 15.25
C LEU A 529 -15.11 -15.87 16.17
N VAL A 530 -15.86 -16.82 15.60
CA VAL A 530 -16.52 -17.89 16.38
C VAL A 530 -15.49 -18.80 17.08
N ALA A 531 -14.33 -19.04 16.46
CA ALA A 531 -13.24 -19.81 17.08
C ALA A 531 -12.55 -19.06 18.22
N LYS A 532 -12.53 -17.72 18.18
CA LYS A 532 -11.94 -16.88 19.23
C LYS A 532 -12.88 -16.76 20.44
N ASP A 533 -14.17 -16.54 20.20
CA ASP A 533 -15.18 -16.45 21.27
C ASP A 533 -15.33 -17.79 22.01
N THR A 534 -15.21 -18.92 21.32
CA THR A 534 -15.23 -20.25 21.94
C THR A 534 -13.98 -20.55 22.76
N LEU A 535 -12.81 -20.02 22.36
CA LEU A 535 -11.57 -20.16 23.11
C LEU A 535 -11.58 -19.28 24.38
N ASP A 536 -12.14 -18.07 24.30
CA ASP A 536 -12.22 -17.17 25.45
C ASP A 536 -13.26 -17.66 26.47
N LEU A 537 -14.41 -18.21 26.03
CA LEU A 537 -15.37 -18.90 26.91
C LEU A 537 -14.77 -20.13 27.60
N ALA A 538 -13.89 -20.87 26.92
CA ALA A 538 -13.22 -22.03 27.51
C ALA A 538 -12.19 -21.59 28.57
N LYS A 539 -11.47 -20.48 28.34
CA LYS A 539 -10.53 -19.92 29.32
C LYS A 539 -11.22 -19.39 30.57
N ASP A 540 -12.37 -18.73 30.43
CA ASP A 540 -13.12 -18.21 31.58
C ASP A 540 -13.70 -19.34 32.43
N ARG A 541 -14.23 -20.41 31.81
CA ARG A 541 -14.67 -21.61 32.54
C ARG A 541 -13.53 -22.32 33.30
N ILE A 542 -12.31 -22.30 32.75
CA ILE A 542 -11.13 -22.87 33.43
C ILE A 542 -10.72 -21.98 34.60
N LYS A 543 -10.75 -20.65 34.45
CA LYS A 543 -10.48 -19.71 35.54
C LYS A 543 -11.49 -19.85 36.68
N ASP A 544 -12.77 -20.00 36.37
CA ASP A 544 -13.82 -20.17 37.38
C ASP A 544 -13.64 -21.49 38.15
N LYS A 545 -13.31 -22.60 37.46
CA LYS A 545 -13.01 -23.88 38.12
C LYS A 545 -11.76 -23.83 38.99
N ILE A 546 -10.72 -23.10 38.58
CA ILE A 546 -9.52 -22.89 39.40
C ILE A 546 -9.84 -22.04 40.63
N LYS A 547 -10.72 -21.04 40.49
CA LYS A 547 -11.17 -20.22 41.61
C LYS A 547 -12.02 -21.03 42.60
N GLU A 548 -12.94 -21.85 42.10
CA GLU A 548 -13.77 -22.75 42.92
C GLU A 548 -12.93 -23.79 43.68
N ALA A 549 -11.90 -24.35 43.03
CA ALA A 549 -10.98 -25.27 43.69
C ALA A 549 -10.16 -24.58 44.79
N ARG A 550 -9.75 -23.34 44.56
CA ARG A 550 -8.95 -22.54 45.50
C ARG A 550 -9.78 -22.00 46.67
N ASP A 551 -11.07 -21.75 46.48
CA ASP A 551 -11.98 -21.34 47.55
C ASP A 551 -12.37 -22.55 48.42
N LYS A 552 -12.53 -23.74 47.84
CA LYS A 552 -12.70 -25.01 48.60
C LYS A 552 -11.48 -25.39 49.44
N GLU A 553 -10.29 -25.00 49.01
CA GLU A 553 -9.04 -25.20 49.77
C GLU A 553 -8.87 -24.20 50.94
N LYS A 554 -9.70 -23.15 51.00
CA LYS A 554 -9.68 -22.15 52.08
C LYS A 554 -10.76 -22.37 53.15
N GLU A 555 -11.78 -23.18 52.87
CA GLU A 555 -12.87 -23.50 53.81
C GLU A 555 -12.72 -24.86 54.51
N GLY A 556 -11.73 -25.67 54.12
CA GLY A 556 -11.33 -26.90 54.82
C GLY A 556 -9.98 -26.73 55.50
#